data_AF-A0AAV3YE84-F1
#
_entry.id   AF-A0AAV3YE84-F1
#
_cell.length_a   1.000
_cell.length_b   1.000
_cell.length_c   1.000
_cell.angle_alpha   90.00
_cell.angle_beta   90.00
_cell.angle_gamma   90.00
#
_symmetry.space_group_name_H-M   'P 1'
#
loop_
_entity.id
_entity.type
_entity.pdbx_description
1 polymer ?
#
loop_
_entity_poly.entity_id
_entity_poly.type
_entity_poly.pdbx_seq_one_letter_code
_entity_poly.pdbx_strand_id
1 'polypeptide(L)'
;MDVILRAADWVASPADVGDGCYMPSLRTFMDDNTILCSKEIVIRRVIVQLDALINWNRISFKLKKSRSLSITKGKLDEDVCFIVTNQDIPRINLEPIKSLRRWYDSSLKDSKCRSEVLEQSFRGSASYRQVWLARRVQSVLLPVYNYPKALVATSSI
;
A
#
# COMPACT_ATOMS: atom_id res chain seq x y z
N MET A 1 -13.70 3.72 -6.86
CA MET A 1 -12.49 4.47 -6.49
C MET A 1 -11.62 4.78 -7.69
N ASP A 2 -11.33 3.80 -8.56
CA ASP A 2 -10.50 3.99 -9.77
C ASP A 2 -10.86 5.20 -10.62
N VAL A 3 -12.15 5.42 -10.89
CA VAL A 3 -12.62 6.58 -11.68
C VAL A 3 -12.23 7.93 -11.03
N ILE A 4 -12.33 8.03 -9.71
CA ILE A 4 -11.98 9.25 -8.95
C ILE A 4 -10.47 9.46 -9.01
N LEU A 5 -9.70 8.39 -8.87
CA LEU A 5 -8.24 8.46 -8.91
C LEU A 5 -7.73 8.85 -10.31
N ARG A 6 -8.33 8.31 -11.38
CA ARG A 6 -8.04 8.72 -12.76
C ARG A 6 -8.33 10.20 -13.02
N ALA A 7 -9.36 10.76 -12.39
CA ALA A 7 -9.65 12.19 -12.50
C ALA A 7 -8.59 13.09 -11.82
N ALA A 8 -7.77 12.54 -10.93
CA ALA A 8 -6.64 13.24 -10.31
C ALA A 8 -5.30 12.96 -11.02
N ASP A 9 -5.25 12.01 -11.96
CA ASP A 9 -4.02 11.51 -12.58
C ASP A 9 -3.29 12.57 -13.41
N TRP A 10 -4.02 13.50 -14.02
CA TRP A 10 -3.42 14.60 -14.79
C TRP A 10 -2.58 15.56 -13.94
N VAL A 11 -2.78 15.59 -12.62
CA VAL A 11 -1.98 16.38 -11.66
C VAL A 11 -0.74 15.62 -11.22
N ALA A 12 -0.79 14.29 -11.33
CA ALA A 12 0.27 13.41 -10.92
C ALA A 12 1.35 13.32 -12.02
N SER A 13 2.58 13.05 -11.62
CA SER A 13 3.68 12.78 -12.55
C SER A 13 4.27 11.43 -12.20
N PRO A 14 4.63 10.59 -13.18
CA PRO A 14 5.24 9.29 -12.91
C PRO A 14 6.40 9.41 -11.93
N ALA A 15 6.47 8.49 -10.98
CA ALA A 15 7.57 8.44 -10.04
C ALA A 15 8.78 7.80 -10.72
N ASP A 16 9.87 8.56 -10.77
CA ASP A 16 11.19 8.08 -11.16
C ASP A 16 11.72 7.16 -10.04
N VAL A 17 12.00 5.91 -10.39
CA VAL A 17 12.55 4.89 -9.49
C VAL A 17 14.06 4.71 -9.72
N GLY A 18 14.65 5.47 -10.65
CA GLY A 18 16.03 5.33 -11.10
C GLY A 18 16.16 4.45 -12.33
N ASP A 19 17.35 4.48 -12.96
CA ASP A 19 17.72 3.63 -14.10
C ASP A 19 16.76 3.70 -15.30
N GLY A 20 16.14 4.86 -15.52
CA GLY A 20 15.13 5.06 -16.57
C GLY A 20 13.82 4.32 -16.33
N CYS A 21 13.63 3.74 -15.14
CA CYS A 21 12.40 3.07 -14.75
C CYS A 21 11.44 4.05 -14.09
N TYR A 22 10.22 4.13 -14.63
CA TYR A 22 9.14 4.92 -14.08
C TYR A 22 8.02 4.04 -13.56
N MET A 23 7.49 4.40 -12.39
CA MET A 23 6.27 3.81 -11.86
C MET A 23 5.08 4.75 -12.03
N PRO A 24 3.88 4.20 -12.33
CA PRO A 24 2.66 5.00 -12.34
C PRO A 24 2.45 5.62 -10.97
N SER A 25 2.11 6.91 -10.98
CA SER A 25 2.01 7.73 -9.78
C SER A 25 0.80 7.43 -8.94
N LEU A 26 -0.26 6.94 -9.56
CA LEU A 26 -1.49 6.56 -8.88
C LEU A 26 -1.78 5.10 -9.14
N ARG A 27 -2.04 4.35 -8.07
CA ARG A 27 -2.59 2.99 -8.15
C ARG A 27 -3.74 2.85 -7.18
N THR A 28 -4.73 2.06 -7.56
CA THR A 28 -5.83 1.68 -6.69
C THR A 28 -5.97 0.17 -6.67
N PHE A 29 -6.36 -0.35 -5.51
CA PHE A 29 -6.84 -1.70 -5.36
C PHE A 29 -8.07 -1.66 -4.47
N MET A 30 -9.25 -1.86 -5.07
CA MET A 30 -10.54 -1.67 -4.38
C MET A 30 -10.70 -0.24 -3.84
N ASP A 31 -10.75 -0.06 -2.52
CA ASP A 31 -10.81 1.21 -1.80
C ASP A 31 -9.43 1.74 -1.39
N ASP A 32 -8.39 0.90 -1.43
CA ASP A 32 -7.02 1.32 -1.11
C ASP A 32 -6.41 2.07 -2.29
N ASN A 33 -5.78 3.22 -2.00
CA ASN A 33 -5.08 4.03 -2.99
C ASN A 33 -3.62 4.19 -2.59
N THR A 34 -2.74 4.12 -3.57
CA THR A 34 -1.30 4.35 -3.41
C THR A 34 -0.90 5.49 -4.33
N ILE A 35 -0.28 6.51 -3.75
CA ILE A 35 0.26 7.67 -4.47
C ILE A 35 1.77 7.61 -4.34
N LEU A 36 2.47 7.61 -5.46
CA LEU A 36 3.92 7.53 -5.56
C LEU A 36 4.40 8.66 -6.46
N CYS A 37 5.12 9.65 -5.91
CA CYS A 37 5.69 10.74 -6.70
C CYS A 37 7.11 11.03 -6.22
N SER A 38 7.98 11.48 -7.12
CA SER A 38 9.37 11.84 -6.77
C SER A 38 9.51 13.19 -6.05
N LYS A 39 8.46 14.01 -6.04
CA LYS A 39 8.49 15.36 -5.46
C LYS A 39 7.32 15.56 -4.51
N GLU A 40 7.60 16.07 -3.32
CA GLU A 40 6.60 16.38 -2.28
C GLU A 40 5.52 17.34 -2.78
N ILE A 41 5.91 18.38 -3.53
CA ILE A 41 4.97 19.38 -4.07
C ILE A 41 3.90 18.76 -4.96
N VAL A 42 4.24 17.70 -5.71
CA VAL A 42 3.30 16.99 -6.59
C VAL A 42 2.31 16.20 -5.75
N ILE A 43 2.77 15.51 -4.70
CA ILE A 43 1.90 14.79 -3.76
C ILE A 43 0.90 15.76 -3.12
N ARG A 44 1.35 16.93 -2.66
CA ARG A 44 0.46 17.94 -2.07
C ARG A 44 -0.65 18.37 -3.04
N ARG A 45 -0.31 18.62 -4.31
CA ARG A 45 -1.29 18.96 -5.35
C ARG A 45 -2.29 17.83 -5.61
N VAL A 46 -1.80 16.59 -5.70
CA VAL A 46 -2.65 15.40 -5.88
C VAL A 46 -3.60 15.23 -4.70
N ILE A 47 -3.13 15.41 -3.45
CA ILE A 47 -3.97 15.29 -2.26
C ILE A 47 -5.06 16.37 -2.24
N VAL A 48 -4.73 17.62 -2.56
CA VAL A 48 -5.72 18.72 -2.64
C VAL A 48 -6.80 18.40 -3.68
N GLN A 49 -6.41 17.89 -4.85
CA GLN A 49 -7.34 17.51 -5.90
C GLN A 49 -8.22 16.33 -5.47
N LEU A 50 -7.63 15.32 -4.83
CA LEU A 50 -8.36 14.16 -4.32
C LEU A 50 -9.35 14.56 -3.23
N ASP A 51 -8.98 15.47 -2.34
CA ASP A 51 -9.87 15.98 -1.29
C ASP A 51 -11.10 16.66 -1.90
N ALA A 52 -10.91 17.52 -2.91
CA ALA A 52 -12.01 18.16 -3.64
C ALA A 52 -12.94 17.14 -4.32
N LEU A 53 -12.36 16.15 -5.00
CA LEU A 53 -13.14 15.10 -5.68
C LEU A 53 -13.92 14.22 -4.69
N ILE A 54 -13.31 13.88 -3.56
CA ILE A 54 -13.92 13.03 -2.53
C ILE A 54 -15.05 13.77 -1.80
N ASN A 55 -14.83 15.04 -1.49
CA ASN A 55 -15.86 15.91 -0.93
C ASN A 55 -17.06 16.06 -1.87
N TRP A 56 -16.83 16.21 -3.19
CA TRP A 56 -17.91 16.22 -4.18
C TRP A 56 -18.70 14.91 -4.16
N ASN A 57 -17.99 13.78 -4.17
CA ASN A 57 -18.62 12.45 -4.20
C ASN A 57 -19.22 12.01 -2.85
N ARG A 58 -19.18 12.87 -1.81
CA ARG A 58 -19.63 12.55 -0.44
C ARG A 58 -18.98 11.29 0.15
N ILE A 59 -17.73 11.03 -0.24
CA ILE A 59 -16.90 9.96 0.29
C ILE A 59 -16.01 10.56 1.40
N SER A 60 -15.53 9.75 2.33
CA SER A 60 -14.59 10.19 3.36
C SER A 60 -13.36 9.29 3.42
N PHE A 61 -12.18 9.92 3.62
CA PHE A 61 -10.95 9.18 3.90
C PHE A 61 -10.93 8.67 5.34
N LYS A 62 -10.50 7.42 5.51
CA LYS A 62 -10.26 6.84 6.83
C LYS A 62 -8.79 7.04 7.20
N LEU A 63 -8.48 8.15 7.86
CA LEU A 63 -7.09 8.48 8.27
C LEU A 63 -6.42 7.41 9.14
N LYS A 64 -7.19 6.71 9.98
CA LYS A 64 -6.70 5.55 10.74
C LYS A 64 -6.15 4.40 9.85
N LYS A 65 -6.54 4.37 8.58
CA LYS A 65 -6.11 3.39 7.57
C LYS A 65 -5.16 3.99 6.52
N SER A 66 -4.77 5.26 6.65
CA SER A 66 -3.88 5.93 5.72
C SER A 66 -2.52 6.14 6.35
N ARG A 67 -1.43 6.00 5.59
CA ARG A 67 -0.09 6.38 6.04
C ARG A 67 0.66 7.15 4.97
N SER A 68 1.54 8.02 5.44
CA SER A 68 2.51 8.73 4.61
C SER A 68 3.93 8.23 4.89
N LEU A 69 4.74 8.31 3.84
CA LEU A 69 6.16 7.97 3.85
C LEU A 69 6.86 8.94 2.89
N SER A 70 7.91 9.61 3.36
CA SER A 70 8.78 10.45 2.53
C SER A 70 10.22 9.97 2.68
N ILE A 71 10.97 9.92 1.58
CA ILE A 71 12.35 9.46 1.58
C ILE A 71 13.22 10.54 0.93
N THR A 72 14.17 11.06 1.69
CA THR A 72 15.13 12.07 1.23
C THR A 72 16.54 11.49 1.37
N LYS A 73 17.28 11.42 0.24
CA LYS A 73 18.66 10.86 0.20
C LYS A 73 18.78 9.45 0.80
N GLY A 74 17.80 8.59 0.53
CA GLY A 74 17.77 7.20 0.98
C GLY A 74 17.45 7.01 2.46
N LYS A 75 17.07 8.08 3.18
CA LYS A 75 16.62 8.02 4.57
C LYS A 75 15.17 8.47 4.67
N LEU A 76 14.47 7.95 5.68
CA LEU A 76 13.14 8.43 6.02
C LEU A 76 13.22 9.90 6.40
N ASP A 77 12.38 10.71 5.76
CA ASP A 77 12.21 12.12 6.09
C ASP A 77 11.01 12.26 7.02
N GLU A 78 11.31 12.57 8.29
CA GLU A 78 10.30 12.64 9.34
C GLU A 78 9.59 13.99 9.36
N ASP A 79 10.17 15.03 8.77
CA ASP A 79 9.63 16.39 8.84
C ASP A 79 8.50 16.62 7.83
N VAL A 80 8.41 15.76 6.81
CA VAL A 80 7.38 15.85 5.77
C VAL A 80 6.06 15.26 6.26
N CYS A 81 5.08 16.15 6.45
CA CYS A 81 3.69 15.81 6.76
C CYS A 81 2.74 16.21 5.64
N PHE A 82 1.72 15.39 5.39
CA PHE A 82 0.66 15.64 4.43
C PHE A 82 -0.68 15.77 5.13
N ILE A 83 -1.52 16.69 4.65
CA ILE A 83 -2.84 16.97 5.23
C ILE A 83 -3.90 16.55 4.21
N VAL A 84 -4.91 15.82 4.65
CA VAL A 84 -6.12 15.50 3.87
C VAL A 84 -7.34 15.71 4.76
N THR A 85 -8.45 16.24 4.23
CA THR A 85 -9.65 16.56 5.02
C THR A 85 -9.38 17.39 6.29
N ASN A 86 -8.46 18.36 6.22
CA ASN A 86 -7.98 19.18 7.35
C ASN A 86 -7.35 18.40 8.53
N GLN A 87 -6.84 17.19 8.29
CA GLN A 87 -6.16 16.37 9.30
C GLN A 87 -4.85 15.81 8.75
N ASP A 88 -3.86 15.64 9.62
CA ASP A 88 -2.58 15.06 9.26
C ASP A 88 -2.72 13.56 8.94
N ILE A 89 -2.08 13.13 7.84
CA ILE A 89 -1.93 11.72 7.52
C ILE A 89 -0.81 11.16 8.40
N PRO A 90 -1.09 10.17 9.26
CA PRO A 90 -0.09 9.61 10.16
C PRO A 90 1.12 9.06 9.38
N ARG A 91 2.32 9.32 9.89
CA ARG A 91 3.57 8.83 9.32
C ARG A 91 3.79 7.38 9.70
N ILE A 92 4.44 6.63 8.81
CA ILE A 92 4.66 5.19 8.99
C ILE A 92 5.65 4.83 10.11
N ASN A 93 6.55 5.74 10.47
CA ASN A 93 7.47 5.57 11.60
C ASN A 93 6.75 5.61 12.95
N LEU A 94 5.73 6.46 13.07
CA LEU A 94 4.93 6.59 14.27
C LEU A 94 3.88 5.48 14.35
N GLU A 95 3.19 5.23 13.24
CA GLU A 95 2.12 4.24 13.18
C GLU A 95 2.33 3.31 11.98
N PRO A 96 3.02 2.17 12.16
CA PRO A 96 3.11 1.13 11.14
C PRO A 96 1.73 0.69 10.66
N ILE A 97 1.63 0.30 9.39
CA ILE A 97 0.36 -0.13 8.79
C ILE A 97 0.48 -1.45 8.05
N LYS A 98 -0.60 -2.23 8.09
CA LYS A 98 -0.76 -3.44 7.28
C LYS A 98 -1.64 -3.11 6.06
N SER A 99 -1.10 -3.27 4.86
CA SER A 99 -1.84 -3.12 3.59
C SER A 99 -1.59 -4.32 2.69
N LEU A 100 -2.63 -4.85 2.04
CA LEU A 100 -2.56 -6.05 1.21
C LEU A 100 -1.86 -7.25 1.88
N ARG A 101 -2.09 -7.42 3.19
CA ARG A 101 -1.46 -8.42 4.07
C ARG A 101 0.04 -8.24 4.34
N ARG A 102 0.65 -7.16 3.85
CA ARG A 102 2.04 -6.79 4.11
C ARG A 102 2.12 -5.72 5.18
N TRP A 103 3.07 -5.85 6.09
CA TRP A 103 3.40 -4.79 7.04
C TRP A 103 4.39 -3.82 6.43
N TYR A 104 4.11 -2.54 6.64
CA TYR A 104 5.00 -1.46 6.29
C TYR A 104 5.33 -0.71 7.58
N ASP A 105 6.62 -0.71 7.92
CA ASP A 105 7.20 0.00 9.06
C ASP A 105 8.41 0.81 8.58
N SER A 106 9.00 1.61 9.48
CA SER A 106 10.18 2.44 9.18
C SER A 106 11.41 1.64 8.73
N SER A 107 11.45 0.33 8.94
CA SER A 107 12.57 -0.49 8.49
C SER A 107 12.54 -0.75 6.99
N LEU A 108 11.37 -0.60 6.34
CA LEU A 108 11.12 -0.93 4.93
C LEU A 108 11.59 -2.35 4.54
N LYS A 109 11.71 -3.26 5.52
CA LYS A 109 12.10 -4.66 5.31
C LYS A 109 10.86 -5.56 5.25
N ASP A 110 10.89 -6.50 4.31
CA ASP A 110 9.79 -7.47 4.10
C ASP A 110 9.97 -8.78 4.91
N SER A 111 10.96 -8.86 5.80
CA SER A 111 11.32 -10.10 6.51
C SER A 111 10.18 -10.64 7.38
N LYS A 112 9.40 -9.76 8.03
CA LYS A 112 8.25 -10.12 8.87
C LYS A 112 7.07 -10.67 8.05
N CYS A 113 6.91 -10.27 6.79
CA CYS A 113 5.79 -10.72 5.97
C CYS A 113 5.85 -12.22 5.72
N ARG A 114 7.06 -12.77 5.51
CA ARG A 114 7.25 -14.19 5.23
C ARG A 114 6.77 -15.08 6.39
N SER A 115 7.16 -14.75 7.62
CA SER A 115 6.76 -15.53 8.80
C SER A 115 5.25 -15.47 9.04
N GLU A 116 4.62 -14.30 8.88
CA GLU A 116 3.18 -14.17 9.06
C GLU A 116 2.37 -14.93 8.01
N VAL A 117 2.80 -14.91 6.75
CA VAL A 117 2.11 -15.66 5.68
C VAL A 117 2.15 -17.16 5.99
N LEU A 118 3.30 -17.69 6.42
CA LEU A 118 3.42 -19.09 6.83
C LEU A 118 2.51 -19.40 8.02
N GLU A 119 2.52 -18.57 9.06
CA GLU A 119 1.67 -18.76 10.23
C GLU A 119 0.17 -18.75 9.86
N GLN A 120 -0.25 -17.82 9.00
CA GLN A 120 -1.62 -17.76 8.49
C GLN A 120 -1.99 -19.02 7.70
N SER A 121 -1.08 -19.54 6.88
CA SER A 121 -1.26 -20.82 6.17
C SER A 121 -1.42 -21.99 7.14
N PHE A 122 -0.61 -22.06 8.20
CA PHE A 122 -0.74 -23.11 9.22
C PHE A 122 -2.06 -23.01 9.99
N ARG A 123 -2.44 -21.81 10.44
CA ARG A 123 -3.72 -21.56 11.14
C ARG A 123 -4.91 -21.90 10.24
N GLY A 124 -4.87 -21.50 8.96
CA GLY A 124 -5.89 -21.85 7.98
C GLY A 124 -6.01 -23.36 7.78
N SER A 125 -4.88 -24.06 7.70
CA SER A 125 -4.85 -25.52 7.56
C SER A 125 -5.42 -26.25 8.80
N ALA A 126 -5.12 -25.76 10.00
CA ALA A 126 -5.64 -26.32 11.25
C ALA A 126 -7.16 -26.12 11.37
N SER A 127 -7.65 -24.91 11.06
CA SER A 127 -9.09 -24.60 11.03
C SER A 127 -9.82 -25.46 9.99
N TYR A 128 -9.23 -25.63 8.80
CA TYR A 128 -9.78 -26.50 7.77
C TYR A 128 -9.91 -27.95 8.27
N ARG A 129 -8.87 -28.51 8.88
CA ARG A 129 -8.92 -29.89 9.44
C ARG A 129 -10.06 -30.05 10.44
N GLN A 130 -10.25 -29.06 11.32
CA GLN A 130 -11.33 -29.09 12.31
C GLN A 130 -12.72 -29.04 11.65
N VAL A 131 -12.93 -28.20 10.64
CA VAL A 131 -14.20 -28.05 9.91
C VAL A 131 -14.49 -29.28 9.02
N TRP A 132 -13.46 -29.86 8.40
CA TRP A 132 -13.55 -31.06 7.57
C TRP A 132 -13.90 -32.29 8.41
N LEU A 133 -13.26 -32.45 9.57
CA LEU A 133 -13.60 -33.49 10.55
C LEU A 133 -15.06 -33.35 11.05
N ALA A 134 -15.57 -32.12 11.15
CA ALA A 134 -16.96 -31.83 11.46
C ALA A 134 -17.93 -32.00 10.28
N ARG A 135 -17.46 -32.48 9.11
CA ARG A 135 -18.23 -32.72 7.86
C ARG A 135 -19.05 -31.52 7.35
N ARG A 136 -18.70 -30.29 7.72
CA ARG A 136 -19.51 -29.09 7.42
C ARG A 136 -19.24 -28.45 6.07
N VAL A 137 -18.11 -28.74 5.41
CA VAL A 137 -17.73 -28.13 4.12
C VAL A 137 -16.96 -29.13 3.25
N GLN A 138 -17.39 -29.31 1.98
CA GLN A 138 -16.76 -30.23 1.01
C GLN A 138 -15.80 -29.55 0.02
N SER A 139 -15.84 -28.22 -0.15
CA SER A 139 -14.95 -27.50 -1.07
C SER A 139 -14.51 -26.14 -0.51
N VAL A 140 -13.20 -25.87 -0.58
CA VAL A 140 -12.60 -24.55 -0.30
C VAL A 140 -11.54 -24.31 -1.36
N LEU A 141 -11.65 -23.20 -2.08
CA LEU A 141 -10.63 -22.74 -3.02
C LEU A 141 -9.47 -22.16 -2.22
N LEU A 142 -8.35 -22.88 -2.12
CA LEU A 142 -7.12 -22.33 -1.54
C LEU A 142 -6.55 -21.30 -2.52
N PRO A 143 -6.25 -20.05 -2.10
CA PRO A 143 -5.47 -19.16 -2.94
C PRO A 143 -4.09 -19.79 -3.14
N VAL A 144 -3.83 -20.25 -4.36
CA VAL A 144 -2.50 -20.71 -4.78
C VAL A 144 -1.60 -19.48 -4.80
N TYR A 145 -0.81 -19.30 -3.74
CA TYR A 145 0.14 -18.22 -3.62
C TYR A 145 1.34 -18.47 -4.56
N ASN A 146 1.20 -18.07 -5.83
CA ASN A 146 2.36 -17.73 -6.64
C ASN A 146 2.78 -16.30 -6.28
N TYR A 147 3.59 -16.14 -5.24
CA TYR A 147 4.42 -14.94 -5.14
C TYR A 147 5.46 -15.03 -6.26
N PRO A 148 5.49 -14.12 -7.25
CA PRO A 148 6.67 -14.03 -8.09
C PRO A 148 7.84 -13.73 -7.15
N LYS A 149 8.85 -14.60 -7.16
CA LYS A 149 10.20 -14.23 -6.72
C LYS A 149 10.45 -12.88 -7.39
N ALA A 150 10.56 -11.81 -6.62
CA ALA A 150 11.13 -10.59 -7.16
C ALA A 150 12.50 -11.00 -7.70
N LEU A 151 12.62 -10.98 -9.02
CA LEU A 151 13.90 -11.04 -9.72
C LEU A 151 14.71 -9.89 -9.14
N VAL A 152 15.55 -10.20 -8.17
CA VAL A 152 16.74 -9.40 -7.90
C VAL A 152 17.61 -9.64 -9.13
N ALA A 153 17.49 -8.76 -10.12
CA ALA A 153 18.51 -8.59 -11.13
C ALA A 153 19.71 -7.96 -10.41
N THR A 154 20.55 -8.79 -9.77
CA THR A 154 21.94 -8.42 -9.57
C THR A 154 22.61 -8.52 -10.93
N SER A 155 22.67 -7.39 -11.65
CA SER A 155 23.79 -7.17 -12.56
C SER A 155 25.01 -6.86 -11.70
N SER A 156 25.98 -7.77 -11.70
CA SER A 156 27.32 -7.46 -11.25
C SER A 156 28.29 -8.18 -12.18
N ILE A 157 29.13 -7.33 -12.77
CA ILE A 157 30.27 -7.59 -13.66
C ILE A 157 31.29 -8.47 -12.95
#